data_AF-A0A0S7XSD2-F1
#
_entry.id   AF-A0A0S7XSD2-F1
#
_cell.length_a   1.000
_cell.length_b   1.000
_cell.length_c   1.000
_cell.angle_alpha   90.00
_cell.angle_beta   90.00
_cell.angle_gamma   90.00
#
_symmetry.space_group_name_H-M   'P 1'
#
loop_
_entity.id
_entity.type
_entity.pdbx_description
1 polymer ?
#
loop_
_entity_poly.entity_id
_entity_poly.type
_entity_poly.pdbx_seq_one_letter_code
_entity_poly.pdbx_strand_id
1 'polypeptide(L)'
;MTTSDVRWSCSAQLDLLGFSNHLMVTNWDIRTQTGNQAIERLSSLEETIRLFEGEKTAYTELYPSELQYIRFNDALFLGIDVEHLAPPAGQTTLTGGYSLDQLKKIHPQNGQTVFKGTTEESGGDVAKFLGLVARIHEYINAREAKKSFPGCRTVVASGLRKCFKDRKDDDDFFSANFSVSTAFEAAKKGSSAGLKSNHLYVEDDVAIAISYCKPCHAIFGFSKFHRTDSPLVDPYQYQQENTLSLSHGSWTVPEPIIFDIMKKRLTFRRLNPAVLTNLQLFKDYQRVRAKNGQIEREISNSLSASTPSLEDVNISSFPFRKIGSKMQTSTEYPFLFLKFNLEEDYSNFFGQE
;
A
#
# COMPACT_ATOMS: atom_id res chain seq x y z
N MET A 1 -2.48 4.68 35.18
CA MET A 1 -2.13 4.76 33.76
C MET A 1 -3.40 5.13 33.02
N THR A 2 -3.48 6.31 32.42
CA THR A 2 -4.65 6.73 31.64
C THR A 2 -4.61 6.03 30.28
N THR A 3 -5.20 4.85 30.19
CA THR A 3 -5.59 4.26 28.91
C THR A 3 -6.65 5.17 28.32
N SER A 4 -6.29 6.08 27.42
CA SER A 4 -7.30 6.88 26.73
C SER A 4 -8.10 5.95 25.84
N ASP A 5 -9.44 6.03 25.88
CA ASP A 5 -10.36 5.36 24.95
C ASP A 5 -10.15 5.76 23.48
N VAL A 6 -9.17 6.63 23.21
CA VAL A 6 -8.82 7.12 21.88
C VAL A 6 -7.51 6.48 21.45
N ARG A 7 -7.54 5.89 20.26
CA ARG A 7 -6.42 5.21 19.59
C ARG A 7 -6.15 5.90 18.26
N TRP A 8 -4.92 5.82 17.77
CA TRP A 8 -4.66 6.12 16.37
C TRP A 8 -4.93 4.87 15.55
N SER A 9 -5.63 5.06 14.44
CA SER A 9 -6.08 3.99 13.55
C SER A 9 -5.60 4.29 12.14
N CYS A 10 -5.24 3.22 11.43
CA CYS A 10 -4.98 3.23 10.00
C CYS A 10 -6.03 2.35 9.32
N SER A 11 -6.61 2.81 8.22
CA SER A 11 -7.64 2.07 7.49
C SER A 11 -7.49 2.20 6.00
N ALA A 12 -7.89 1.16 5.30
CA ALA A 12 -7.94 1.10 3.85
C ALA A 12 -9.38 0.82 3.42
N GLN A 13 -9.84 1.54 2.41
CA GLN A 13 -11.01 1.16 1.63
C GLN A 13 -10.55 0.70 0.25
N LEU A 14 -10.97 -0.50 -0.14
CA LEU A 14 -10.86 -1.00 -1.50
C LEU A 14 -12.25 -1.03 -2.11
N ASP A 15 -12.41 -0.38 -3.25
CA ASP A 15 -13.70 -0.14 -3.90
C ASP A 15 -13.64 -0.67 -5.34
N LEU A 16 -14.49 -1.66 -5.67
CA LEU A 16 -14.57 -2.22 -7.02
C LEU A 16 -15.16 -1.18 -7.99
N LEU A 17 -14.35 -0.72 -8.93
CA LEU A 17 -14.73 0.41 -9.79
C LEU A 17 -15.92 0.05 -10.68
N GLY A 18 -16.86 0.99 -10.82
CA GLY A 18 -17.99 0.86 -11.73
C GLY A 18 -19.02 -0.22 -11.36
N PHE A 19 -18.88 -0.90 -10.21
CA PHE A 19 -19.83 -1.92 -9.76
C PHE A 19 -21.21 -1.32 -9.45
N SER A 20 -21.25 -0.25 -8.66
CA SER A 20 -22.49 0.51 -8.41
C SER A 20 -23.16 1.03 -9.70
N ASN A 21 -22.37 1.46 -10.69
CA ASN A 21 -22.90 1.87 -12.00
C ASN A 21 -23.45 0.66 -12.80
N HIS A 22 -22.81 -0.51 -12.72
CA HIS A 22 -23.31 -1.75 -13.32
C HIS A 22 -24.68 -2.15 -12.76
N LEU A 23 -24.94 -1.90 -11.47
CA LEU A 23 -26.23 -2.18 -10.84
C LEU A 23 -27.30 -1.12 -11.16
N MET A 24 -26.90 0.16 -11.32
CA MET A 24 -27.82 1.28 -11.54
C MET A 24 -28.29 1.43 -13.00
N VAL A 25 -27.44 1.10 -13.98
CA VAL A 25 -27.75 1.28 -15.41
C VAL A 25 -28.68 0.18 -15.94
N THR A 26 -28.79 -0.95 -15.25
CA THR A 26 -29.63 -2.06 -15.66
C THR A 26 -30.96 -2.05 -14.91
N ASN A 27 -32.00 -1.52 -15.56
CA ASN A 27 -33.43 -1.81 -15.25
C ASN A 27 -33.81 -3.30 -15.48
N TRP A 28 -32.84 -4.21 -15.45
CA TRP A 28 -32.95 -5.58 -15.94
C TRP A 28 -32.51 -6.56 -14.87
N ASP A 29 -33.27 -7.65 -14.82
CA ASP A 29 -33.21 -8.78 -13.91
C ASP A 29 -31.78 -9.21 -13.53
N ILE A 30 -31.49 -9.30 -12.23
CA ILE A 30 -30.26 -9.84 -11.66
C ILE A 30 -29.99 -11.30 -12.05
N ARG A 31 -30.95 -12.00 -12.68
CA ARG A 31 -30.79 -13.35 -13.25
C ARG A 31 -30.13 -13.37 -14.65
N THR A 32 -29.70 -12.22 -15.17
CA THR A 32 -29.05 -12.07 -16.49
C THR A 32 -27.51 -12.10 -16.41
N GLN A 33 -26.82 -11.89 -17.55
CA GLN A 33 -25.35 -11.75 -17.63
C GLN A 33 -24.76 -10.77 -16.60
N THR A 34 -25.48 -9.70 -16.25
CA THR A 34 -25.06 -8.72 -15.23
C THR A 34 -24.99 -9.33 -13.83
N GLY A 35 -25.88 -10.27 -13.50
CA GLY A 35 -25.82 -11.01 -12.24
C GLY A 35 -24.58 -11.89 -12.15
N ASN A 36 -24.27 -12.61 -13.22
CA ASN A 36 -23.06 -13.43 -13.28
C ASN A 36 -21.79 -12.58 -13.16
N GLN A 37 -21.74 -11.43 -13.83
CA GLN A 37 -20.63 -10.47 -13.69
C GLN A 37 -20.54 -9.94 -12.25
N ALA A 38 -21.66 -9.57 -11.62
CA ALA A 38 -21.64 -9.12 -10.22
C ALA A 38 -21.12 -10.23 -9.28
N ILE A 39 -21.59 -11.47 -9.44
CA ILE A 39 -21.11 -12.63 -8.68
C ILE A 39 -19.61 -12.84 -8.90
N GLU A 40 -19.14 -12.77 -10.15
CA GLU A 40 -17.72 -12.95 -10.48
C GLU A 40 -16.80 -11.88 -9.93
N ARG A 41 -17.29 -10.64 -9.81
CA ARG A 41 -16.55 -9.53 -9.22
C ARG A 41 -16.52 -9.62 -7.70
N LEU A 42 -17.66 -9.92 -7.09
CA LEU A 42 -17.75 -10.14 -5.65
C LEU A 42 -16.94 -11.37 -5.20
N SER A 43 -16.85 -12.42 -6.03
CA SER A 43 -16.04 -13.59 -5.71
C SER A 43 -14.55 -13.27 -5.65
N SER A 44 -14.06 -12.26 -6.39
CA SER A 44 -12.69 -11.75 -6.24
C SER A 44 -12.43 -11.23 -4.82
N LEU A 45 -13.38 -10.52 -4.20
CA LEU A 45 -13.26 -10.06 -2.80
C LEU A 45 -13.33 -11.22 -1.81
N GLU A 46 -14.30 -12.11 -1.98
CA GLU A 46 -14.50 -13.27 -1.09
C GLU A 46 -13.29 -14.22 -1.10
N GLU A 47 -12.70 -14.46 -2.27
CA GLU A 47 -11.52 -15.31 -2.37
C GLU A 47 -10.28 -14.64 -1.78
N THR A 48 -10.13 -13.33 -1.99
CA THR A 48 -9.07 -12.54 -1.35
C THR A 48 -9.13 -12.68 0.17
N ILE A 49 -10.34 -12.54 0.75
CA ILE A 49 -10.54 -12.69 2.21
C ILE A 49 -10.10 -14.07 2.68
N ARG A 50 -10.59 -15.13 2.02
CA ARG A 50 -10.19 -16.50 2.37
C ARG A 50 -8.69 -16.73 2.31
N LEU A 51 -8.02 -16.17 1.31
CA LEU A 51 -6.58 -16.34 1.13
C LEU A 51 -5.79 -15.69 2.26
N PHE A 52 -6.05 -14.41 2.56
CA PHE A 52 -5.27 -13.75 3.61
C PHE A 52 -5.62 -14.26 5.01
N GLU A 53 -6.85 -14.73 5.25
CA GLU A 53 -7.21 -15.38 6.52
C GLU A 53 -6.50 -16.73 6.71
N GLY A 54 -6.44 -17.54 5.65
CA GLY A 54 -5.67 -18.78 5.64
C GLY A 54 -4.19 -18.51 5.91
N GLU A 55 -3.60 -17.56 5.19
CA GLU A 55 -2.20 -17.15 5.40
C GLU A 55 -1.94 -16.56 6.79
N LYS A 56 -2.85 -15.73 7.34
CA LYS A 56 -2.72 -15.12 8.68
C LYS A 56 -2.64 -16.18 9.78
N THR A 57 -3.36 -17.28 9.61
CA THR A 57 -3.34 -18.41 10.55
C THR A 57 -2.00 -19.15 10.51
N ALA A 58 -1.39 -19.26 9.33
CA ALA A 58 -0.10 -19.94 9.14
C ALA A 58 1.11 -19.07 9.48
N TYR A 59 1.04 -17.76 9.26
CA TYR A 59 2.16 -16.80 9.36
C TYR A 59 1.79 -15.56 10.16
N THR A 60 1.31 -15.73 11.40
CA THR A 60 0.76 -14.66 12.23
C THR A 60 1.74 -13.49 12.41
N GLU A 61 3.04 -13.75 12.46
CA GLU A 61 4.10 -12.75 12.60
C GLU A 61 4.23 -11.81 11.39
N LEU A 62 3.78 -12.21 10.21
CA LEU A 62 3.79 -11.41 8.97
C LEU A 62 2.55 -10.50 8.85
N TYR A 63 1.57 -10.68 9.73
CA TYR A 63 0.35 -9.90 9.73
C TYR A 63 0.38 -8.85 10.85
N PRO A 64 -0.35 -7.73 10.70
CA PRO A 64 -0.50 -6.79 11.79
C PRO A 64 -1.33 -7.43 12.91
N SER A 65 -0.93 -7.13 14.15
CA SER A 65 -1.42 -7.71 15.40
C SER A 65 -2.94 -7.60 15.56
N GLU A 66 -3.49 -6.40 15.36
CA GLU A 66 -4.93 -6.10 15.53
C GLU A 66 -5.65 -5.85 14.19
N LEU A 67 -5.41 -6.70 13.17
CA LEU A 67 -6.10 -6.57 11.89
C LEU A 67 -7.62 -6.80 12.04
N GLN A 68 -8.39 -5.77 11.71
CA GLN A 68 -9.84 -5.79 11.57
C GLN A 68 -10.21 -5.60 10.10
N TYR A 69 -11.27 -6.27 9.65
CA TYR A 69 -11.77 -6.07 8.30
C TYR A 69 -13.28 -6.33 8.22
N ILE A 70 -13.95 -5.68 7.26
CA ILE A 70 -15.36 -5.92 6.93
C ILE A 70 -15.56 -5.74 5.43
N ARG A 71 -16.32 -6.65 4.82
CA ARG A 71 -16.84 -6.45 3.46
C ARG A 71 -18.19 -5.75 3.56
N PHE A 72 -18.35 -4.67 2.82
CA PHE A 72 -19.62 -3.98 2.66
C PHE A 72 -19.91 -3.82 1.18
N ASN A 73 -20.87 -4.60 0.66
CA ASN A 73 -21.20 -4.68 -0.76
C ASN A 73 -19.96 -5.02 -1.63
N ASP A 74 -19.58 -4.09 -2.49
CA ASP A 74 -18.50 -4.09 -3.47
C ASP A 74 -17.19 -3.48 -2.93
N ALA A 75 -17.17 -3.17 -1.64
CA ALA A 75 -16.01 -2.64 -0.96
C ALA A 75 -15.51 -3.57 0.17
N LEU A 76 -14.19 -3.56 0.36
CA LEU A 76 -13.51 -4.17 1.49
C LEU A 76 -12.86 -3.07 2.31
N PHE A 77 -13.20 -3.00 3.59
CA PHE A 77 -12.56 -2.14 4.56
C PHE A 77 -11.62 -2.97 5.41
N LEU A 78 -10.39 -2.50 5.57
CA LEU A 78 -9.43 -3.05 6.53
C LEU A 78 -8.99 -1.93 7.46
N GLY A 79 -8.62 -2.28 8.69
CA GLY A 79 -7.98 -1.34 9.59
C GLY A 79 -7.24 -2.00 10.73
N ILE A 80 -6.40 -1.21 11.36
CA ILE A 80 -5.62 -1.56 12.55
C ILE A 80 -5.68 -0.38 13.52
N ASP A 81 -5.75 -0.68 14.81
CA ASP A 81 -5.32 0.28 15.81
C ASP A 81 -3.81 0.15 15.99
N VAL A 82 -3.15 1.28 16.29
CA VAL A 82 -1.71 1.28 16.55
C VAL A 82 -1.44 1.92 17.89
N GLU A 83 -0.82 1.13 18.75
CA GLU A 83 -0.37 1.62 20.04
C GLU A 83 0.75 2.64 19.87
N HIS A 84 0.78 3.62 20.77
CA HIS A 84 1.87 4.59 20.87
C HIS A 84 2.09 5.54 19.68
N LEU A 85 1.13 5.62 18.73
CA LEU A 85 1.08 6.69 17.74
C LEU A 85 0.10 7.78 18.19
N ALA A 86 0.62 8.97 18.52
CA ALA A 86 -0.20 10.15 18.77
C ALA A 86 0.12 11.23 17.72
N PRO A 87 -0.73 11.42 16.70
CA PRO A 87 -0.49 12.44 15.69
C PRO A 87 -0.52 13.84 16.27
N PRO A 88 0.30 14.79 15.77
CA PRO A 88 0.20 16.18 16.17
C PRO A 88 -1.13 16.74 15.70
N ALA A 89 -1.68 17.68 16.46
CA ALA A 89 -2.80 18.48 15.99
C ALA A 89 -2.33 19.40 14.85
N GLY A 90 -2.82 19.21 13.62
CA GLY A 90 -2.51 20.09 12.50
C GLY A 90 -2.26 19.38 11.16
N GLN A 91 -1.58 20.07 10.25
CA GLN A 91 -1.20 19.55 8.93
C GLN A 91 0.19 18.90 8.98
N THR A 92 0.25 17.66 8.53
CA THR A 92 1.48 16.89 8.30
C THR A 92 1.63 16.68 6.80
N THR A 93 1.92 17.76 6.08
CA THR A 93 2.16 17.70 4.63
C THR A 93 3.62 17.40 4.36
N LEU A 94 3.87 16.33 3.61
CA LEU A 94 5.17 16.09 3.00
C LEU A 94 5.23 16.88 1.68
N THR A 95 6.40 17.45 1.35
CA THR A 95 6.58 18.20 0.09
C THR A 95 7.16 17.27 -0.98
N GLY A 96 6.71 17.33 -2.25
CA GLY A 96 7.26 16.46 -3.32
C GLY A 96 6.97 14.96 -3.12
N GLY A 97 7.45 14.05 -3.99
CA GLY A 97 7.01 12.65 -4.05
C GLY A 97 7.56 11.65 -3.03
N TYR A 98 7.79 12.01 -1.77
CA TYR A 98 8.58 11.23 -0.80
C TYR A 98 10.05 11.09 -1.24
N SER A 99 10.89 12.10 -0.98
CA SER A 99 12.34 11.86 -1.07
C SER A 99 12.83 11.10 0.17
N LEU A 100 13.78 10.19 -0.03
CA LEU A 100 14.43 9.47 1.06
C LEU A 100 15.00 10.43 2.11
N ASP A 101 15.51 11.57 1.67
CA ASP A 101 16.03 12.62 2.54
C ASP A 101 14.96 13.31 3.38
N GLN A 102 13.72 13.44 2.89
CA GLN A 102 12.61 13.95 3.68
C GLN A 102 12.18 12.94 4.74
N LEU A 103 12.05 11.66 4.37
CA LEU A 103 11.70 10.59 5.31
C LEU A 103 12.79 10.42 6.38
N LYS A 104 14.07 10.54 6.00
CA LYS A 104 15.22 10.53 6.93
C LYS A 104 15.30 11.77 7.82
N LYS A 105 14.86 12.94 7.36
CA LYS A 105 14.78 14.16 8.19
C LYS A 105 13.67 14.08 9.25
N ILE A 106 12.62 13.31 8.99
CA ILE A 106 11.50 13.06 9.92
C ILE A 106 11.85 11.98 10.96
N HIS A 107 12.83 11.14 10.65
CA HIS A 107 13.46 10.26 11.62
C HIS A 107 13.99 11.09 12.80
N PRO A 108 13.75 10.69 14.06
CA PRO A 108 13.96 11.56 15.21
C PRO A 108 15.40 12.08 15.28
N GLN A 109 15.57 13.36 14.99
CA GLN A 109 16.80 14.07 15.31
C GLN A 109 16.67 14.54 16.76
N ASN A 110 17.60 14.11 17.62
CA ASN A 110 17.63 14.48 19.05
C ASN A 110 16.44 13.98 19.89
N GLY A 111 15.79 12.87 19.51
CA GLY A 111 14.76 12.21 20.32
C GLY A 111 13.36 12.84 20.28
N GLN A 112 13.12 13.84 19.42
CA GLN A 112 11.78 14.38 19.16
C GLN A 112 11.22 13.79 17.86
N THR A 113 10.07 13.12 17.96
CA THR A 113 9.30 12.57 16.85
C THR A 113 8.12 13.50 16.50
N VAL A 114 7.69 13.50 15.23
CA VAL A 114 6.46 14.20 14.81
C VAL A 114 5.23 13.62 15.52
N PHE A 115 5.23 12.29 15.68
CA PHE A 115 4.22 11.54 16.43
C PHE A 115 4.75 11.20 17.83
N LYS A 116 4.14 11.75 18.88
CA LYS A 116 4.59 11.52 20.26
C LYS A 116 4.40 10.05 20.64
N GLY A 117 5.44 9.43 21.22
CA GLY A 117 5.40 8.05 21.70
C GLY A 117 5.75 6.98 20.66
N THR A 118 5.99 7.37 19.40
CA THR A 118 6.20 6.41 18.30
C THR A 118 7.41 5.51 18.50
N THR A 119 7.20 4.22 18.29
CA THR A 119 8.25 3.20 18.30
C THR A 119 8.47 2.63 16.89
N GLU A 120 9.62 1.98 16.67
CA GLU A 120 9.88 1.21 15.45
C GLU A 120 8.87 0.05 15.28
N GLU A 121 8.35 -0.47 16.40
CA GLU A 121 7.32 -1.51 16.41
C GLU A 121 5.98 -1.00 15.87
N SER A 122 5.51 0.16 16.36
CA SER A 122 4.29 0.81 15.87
C SER A 122 4.37 1.13 14.38
N GLY A 123 5.49 1.72 13.92
CA GLY A 123 5.72 1.96 12.49
C GLY A 123 5.79 0.67 11.68
N GLY A 124 6.28 -0.40 12.31
CA GLY A 124 6.33 -1.74 11.75
C GLY A 124 4.95 -2.37 11.51
N ASP A 125 4.03 -2.25 12.45
CA ASP A 125 2.67 -2.77 12.28
C ASP A 125 1.91 -2.00 11.18
N VAL A 126 2.13 -0.68 11.07
CA VAL A 126 1.62 0.11 9.93
C VAL A 126 2.23 -0.36 8.61
N ALA A 127 3.52 -0.71 8.60
CA ALA A 127 4.18 -1.23 7.40
C ALA A 127 3.57 -2.56 6.97
N LYS A 128 3.38 -3.51 7.90
CA LYS A 128 2.71 -4.79 7.61
C LYS A 128 1.31 -4.59 7.06
N PHE A 129 0.55 -3.69 7.66
CA PHE A 129 -0.79 -3.34 7.21
C PHE A 129 -0.78 -2.80 5.78
N LEU A 130 0.06 -1.80 5.47
CA LEU A 130 0.12 -1.24 4.13
C LEU A 130 0.62 -2.27 3.10
N GLY A 131 1.58 -3.13 3.47
CA GLY A 131 2.06 -4.22 2.62
C GLY A 131 0.95 -5.23 2.28
N LEU A 132 0.16 -5.64 3.28
CA LEU A 132 -1.02 -6.48 3.08
C LEU A 132 -2.05 -5.82 2.17
N VAL A 133 -2.40 -4.54 2.43
CA VAL A 133 -3.34 -3.78 1.61
C VAL A 133 -2.86 -3.70 0.15
N ALA A 134 -1.56 -3.51 -0.07
CA ALA A 134 -0.98 -3.48 -1.40
C ALA A 134 -1.04 -4.85 -2.11
N ARG A 135 -0.79 -5.96 -1.40
CA ARG A 135 -0.96 -7.32 -1.94
C ARG A 135 -2.40 -7.59 -2.34
N ILE A 136 -3.35 -7.25 -1.45
CA ILE A 136 -4.79 -7.36 -1.71
C ILE A 136 -5.15 -6.57 -2.97
N HIS A 137 -4.70 -5.33 -3.08
CA HIS A 137 -4.97 -4.47 -4.23
C HIS A 137 -4.45 -5.08 -5.55
N GLU A 138 -3.20 -5.51 -5.59
CA GLU A 138 -2.60 -6.14 -6.78
C GLU A 138 -3.35 -7.41 -7.18
N TYR A 139 -3.70 -8.24 -6.19
CA TYR A 139 -4.40 -9.48 -6.45
C TYR A 139 -5.80 -9.26 -7.04
N ILE A 140 -6.60 -8.37 -6.43
CA ILE A 140 -7.94 -8.03 -6.94
C ILE A 140 -7.81 -7.46 -8.35
N ASN A 141 -6.88 -6.54 -8.58
CA ASN A 141 -6.68 -5.95 -9.90
C ASN A 141 -6.25 -6.98 -10.95
N ALA A 142 -5.34 -7.89 -10.62
CA ALA A 142 -4.93 -8.97 -11.52
C ALA A 142 -6.08 -9.94 -11.83
N ARG A 143 -6.95 -10.21 -10.86
CA ARG A 143 -8.16 -11.04 -11.01
C ARG A 143 -9.21 -10.38 -11.91
N GLU A 144 -9.51 -9.12 -11.64
CA GLU A 144 -10.45 -8.31 -12.41
C GLU A 144 -9.95 -8.13 -13.85
N ALA A 145 -8.65 -7.86 -14.04
CA ALA A 145 -8.02 -7.72 -15.36
C ALA A 145 -8.20 -8.96 -16.25
N LYS A 146 -8.01 -10.17 -15.70
CA LYS A 146 -8.21 -11.45 -16.41
C LYS A 146 -9.63 -11.65 -16.94
N LYS A 147 -10.60 -11.00 -16.32
CA LYS A 147 -12.03 -11.06 -16.67
C LYS A 147 -12.52 -9.80 -17.39
N SER A 148 -11.59 -8.93 -17.76
CA SER A 148 -11.87 -7.65 -18.37
C SER A 148 -12.72 -6.68 -17.54
N PHE A 149 -12.50 -6.66 -16.23
CA PHE A 149 -13.10 -5.70 -15.31
C PHE A 149 -12.13 -4.57 -14.92
N PRO A 150 -12.64 -3.39 -14.51
CA PRO A 150 -11.81 -2.21 -14.27
C PRO A 150 -10.93 -2.28 -13.01
N GLY A 151 -11.05 -3.32 -12.18
CA GLY A 151 -10.28 -3.45 -10.94
C GLY A 151 -10.87 -2.68 -9.77
N CYS A 152 -10.05 -2.49 -8.74
CA CYS A 152 -10.37 -1.77 -7.53
C CYS A 152 -9.48 -0.53 -7.37
N ARG A 153 -10.07 0.51 -6.76
CA ARG A 153 -9.32 1.65 -6.24
C ARG A 153 -9.14 1.45 -4.75
N THR A 154 -7.95 1.76 -4.26
CA THR A 154 -7.63 1.65 -2.83
C THR A 154 -7.24 3.01 -2.27
N VAL A 155 -7.85 3.39 -1.16
CA VAL A 155 -7.49 4.60 -0.41
C VAL A 155 -7.13 4.21 1.01
N VAL A 156 -5.92 4.56 1.43
CA VAL A 156 -5.40 4.32 2.78
C VAL A 156 -5.28 5.65 3.51
N ALA A 157 -5.92 5.73 4.66
CA ALA A 157 -5.96 6.92 5.50
C ALA A 157 -5.76 6.55 6.97
N SER A 158 -5.42 7.56 7.75
CA SER A 158 -5.22 7.53 9.18
C SER A 158 -6.21 8.45 9.88
N GLY A 159 -6.35 8.27 11.19
CA GLY A 159 -7.28 9.04 11.98
C GLY A 159 -7.30 8.56 13.42
N LEU A 160 -8.07 9.27 14.24
CA LEU A 160 -8.34 8.82 15.59
C LEU A 160 -9.56 7.89 15.58
N ARG A 161 -9.52 6.90 16.46
CA ARG A 161 -10.64 6.01 16.74
C ARG A 161 -10.96 6.13 18.21
N LYS A 162 -12.23 6.32 18.55
CA LYS A 162 -12.69 6.13 19.92
C LYS A 162 -13.21 4.71 20.05
N CYS A 163 -12.71 3.94 21.01
CA CYS A 163 -13.26 2.62 21.33
C CYS A 163 -14.77 2.75 21.55
N PHE A 164 -15.55 2.02 20.77
CA PHE A 164 -17.00 2.11 20.76
C PHE A 164 -17.56 0.72 21.02
N LYS A 165 -18.31 0.59 22.11
CA LYS A 165 -18.93 -0.67 22.49
C LYS A 165 -20.30 -0.80 21.87
N ASP A 166 -20.57 -1.94 21.26
CA ASP A 166 -21.88 -2.26 20.70
C ASP A 166 -22.89 -2.62 21.81
N ARG A 167 -24.10 -3.06 21.43
CA ARG A 167 -25.14 -3.44 22.39
C ARG A 167 -24.80 -4.69 23.23
N LYS A 168 -23.78 -5.46 22.83
CA LYS A 168 -23.28 -6.66 23.51
C LYS A 168 -22.03 -6.40 24.33
N ASP A 169 -21.59 -5.14 24.42
CA ASP A 169 -20.34 -4.72 25.06
C ASP A 169 -19.06 -5.16 24.31
N ASP A 170 -19.22 -5.59 23.05
CA ASP A 170 -18.12 -5.91 22.14
C ASP A 170 -17.59 -4.63 21.48
N ASP A 171 -16.28 -4.55 21.25
CA ASP A 171 -15.68 -3.39 20.57
C ASP A 171 -16.01 -3.42 19.07
N ASP A 172 -16.73 -2.41 18.58
CA ASP A 172 -17.01 -2.23 17.16
C ASP A 172 -15.90 -1.39 16.52
N PHE A 173 -15.05 -2.06 15.73
CA PHE A 173 -13.90 -1.43 15.08
C PHE A 173 -14.28 -0.27 14.15
N PHE A 174 -15.35 -0.44 13.38
CA PHE A 174 -15.69 0.45 12.29
C PHE A 174 -16.53 1.64 12.76
N SER A 175 -17.22 1.49 13.89
CA SER A 175 -17.89 2.59 14.56
C SER A 175 -16.90 3.56 15.20
N ALA A 176 -17.25 4.86 15.17
CA ALA A 176 -16.45 5.95 15.74
C ALA A 176 -14.97 5.96 15.27
N ASN A 177 -14.73 5.55 14.03
CA ASN A 177 -13.41 5.48 13.43
C ASN A 177 -13.21 6.55 12.33
N PHE A 178 -12.40 7.56 12.61
CA PHE A 178 -12.14 8.65 11.66
C PHE A 178 -11.23 8.24 10.50
N SER A 179 -10.37 7.21 10.64
CA SER A 179 -9.56 6.74 9.51
C SER A 179 -10.43 6.08 8.44
N VAL A 180 -11.41 5.26 8.87
CA VAL A 180 -12.42 4.66 7.98
C VAL A 180 -13.23 5.75 7.28
N SER A 181 -13.73 6.72 8.04
CA SER A 181 -14.52 7.83 7.49
C SER A 181 -13.71 8.68 6.50
N THR A 182 -12.42 8.87 6.76
CA THR A 182 -11.51 9.62 5.89
C THR A 182 -11.24 8.88 4.59
N ALA A 183 -10.94 7.58 4.66
CA ALA A 183 -10.76 6.74 3.47
C ALA A 183 -12.04 6.74 2.61
N PHE A 184 -13.21 6.64 3.26
CA PHE A 184 -14.52 6.70 2.62
C PHE A 184 -14.80 8.01 1.90
N GLU A 185 -14.66 9.14 2.60
CA GLU A 185 -14.91 10.46 1.99
C GLU A 185 -13.91 10.77 0.86
N ALA A 186 -12.65 10.35 1.00
CA ALA A 186 -11.68 10.46 -0.08
C ALA A 186 -12.08 9.60 -1.29
N ALA A 187 -12.37 8.31 -1.10
CA ALA A 187 -12.77 7.40 -2.17
C ALA A 187 -14.04 7.89 -2.90
N LYS A 188 -15.01 8.42 -2.16
CA LYS A 188 -16.26 9.00 -2.69
C LYS A 188 -16.00 10.22 -3.60
N LYS A 189 -15.07 11.10 -3.24
CA LYS A 189 -14.64 12.21 -4.12
C LYS A 189 -14.05 11.68 -5.42
N GLY A 190 -13.34 10.55 -5.33
CA GLY A 190 -12.97 9.72 -6.47
C GLY A 190 -12.30 10.48 -7.62
N SER A 191 -12.71 10.16 -8.85
CA SER A 191 -12.11 10.68 -10.08
C SER A 191 -12.23 12.20 -10.22
N SER A 192 -13.30 12.79 -9.68
CA SER A 192 -13.58 14.23 -9.77
C SER A 192 -12.53 15.08 -9.05
N ALA A 193 -11.84 14.47 -8.09
CA ALA A 193 -10.88 15.14 -7.23
C ALA A 193 -9.46 14.58 -7.38
N GLY A 194 -9.22 13.76 -8.41
CA GLY A 194 -7.88 13.25 -8.78
C GLY A 194 -7.61 11.79 -8.43
N LEU A 195 -8.48 11.12 -7.65
CA LEU A 195 -8.37 9.69 -7.33
C LEU A 195 -8.99 8.83 -8.44
N LYS A 196 -8.33 8.82 -9.61
CA LYS A 196 -8.77 8.17 -10.84
C LYS A 196 -8.30 6.71 -10.90
N SER A 197 -9.06 5.89 -11.62
CA SER A 197 -8.67 4.53 -12.00
C SER A 197 -8.40 3.58 -10.81
N ASN A 198 -7.87 2.40 -11.11
CA ASN A 198 -7.61 1.30 -10.19
C ASN A 198 -6.27 1.43 -9.44
N HIS A 199 -6.00 2.62 -8.91
CA HIS A 199 -4.73 2.90 -8.23
C HIS A 199 -4.84 2.81 -6.70
N LEU A 200 -3.68 2.64 -6.06
CA LEU A 200 -3.52 2.69 -4.62
C LEU A 200 -3.04 4.09 -4.20
N TYR A 201 -3.79 4.69 -3.28
CA TYR A 201 -3.54 6.02 -2.74
C TYR A 201 -3.29 5.97 -1.24
N VAL A 202 -2.23 6.62 -0.76
CA VAL A 202 -1.85 6.62 0.66
C VAL A 202 -1.73 8.05 1.18
N GLU A 203 -2.33 8.31 2.34
CA GLU A 203 -2.17 9.56 3.09
C GLU A 203 -0.73 9.74 3.62
N ASP A 204 -0.21 10.96 3.57
CA ASP A 204 1.12 11.31 4.09
C ASP A 204 1.35 10.85 5.54
N ASP A 205 0.36 10.92 6.44
CA ASP A 205 0.49 10.50 7.85
C ASP A 205 0.80 9.01 8.00
N VAL A 206 0.23 8.17 7.12
CA VAL A 206 0.50 6.73 7.09
C VAL A 206 1.96 6.49 6.66
N ALA A 207 2.42 7.21 5.64
CA ALA A 207 3.81 7.14 5.19
C ALA A 207 4.79 7.66 6.25
N ILE A 208 4.44 8.72 6.97
CA ILE A 208 5.22 9.23 8.11
C ILE A 208 5.32 8.17 9.20
N ALA A 209 4.21 7.52 9.56
CA ALA A 209 4.21 6.47 10.58
C ALA A 209 5.15 5.31 10.18
N ILE A 210 5.11 4.89 8.92
CA ILE A 210 5.99 3.82 8.42
C ILE A 210 7.45 4.27 8.35
N SER A 211 7.72 5.56 8.15
CA SER A 211 9.08 6.11 8.14
C SER A 211 9.81 5.99 9.49
N TYR A 212 9.15 5.60 10.58
CA TYR A 212 9.86 5.26 11.81
C TYR A 212 10.54 3.88 11.74
N CYS A 213 10.17 3.06 10.76
CA CYS A 213 10.80 1.79 10.46
C CYS A 213 11.88 1.97 9.37
N LYS A 214 13.17 1.94 9.75
CA LYS A 214 14.30 2.27 8.86
C LYS A 214 14.32 1.47 7.54
N PRO A 215 14.11 0.14 7.52
CA PRO A 215 14.07 -0.62 6.27
C PRO A 215 12.99 -0.16 5.28
N CYS A 216 11.88 0.39 5.77
CA CYS A 216 10.74 0.77 4.94
C CYS A 216 10.98 2.05 4.13
N HIS A 217 12.00 2.83 4.46
CA HIS A 217 12.35 4.07 3.75
C HIS A 217 12.65 3.84 2.27
N ALA A 218 13.46 2.82 1.98
CA ALA A 218 13.81 2.48 0.61
C ALA A 218 12.55 2.09 -0.15
N ILE A 219 11.75 1.18 0.40
CA ILE A 219 10.51 0.69 -0.22
C ILE A 219 9.58 1.86 -0.59
N PHE A 220 9.37 2.82 0.32
CA PHE A 220 8.59 4.03 0.03
C PHE A 220 9.21 4.89 -1.07
N GLY A 221 10.52 5.12 -1.00
CA GLY A 221 11.25 5.91 -1.99
C GLY A 221 11.11 5.34 -3.40
N PHE A 222 11.08 4.02 -3.57
CA PHE A 222 10.88 3.38 -4.87
C PHE A 222 9.40 3.31 -5.29
N SER A 223 8.48 3.22 -4.32
CA SER A 223 7.04 3.14 -4.62
C SER A 223 6.44 4.37 -5.29
N LYS A 224 7.14 5.51 -5.31
CA LYS A 224 6.65 6.75 -5.94
C LYS A 224 6.72 6.76 -7.47
N PHE A 225 7.49 5.86 -8.07
CA PHE A 225 7.74 5.84 -9.51
C PHE A 225 6.64 5.09 -10.26
N HIS A 226 6.10 5.72 -11.31
CA HIS A 226 5.10 5.15 -12.21
C HIS A 226 5.59 5.24 -13.65
N ARG A 227 5.45 4.18 -14.43
CA ARG A 227 5.78 4.20 -15.86
C ARG A 227 4.80 5.10 -16.61
N THR A 228 5.30 6.05 -17.41
CA THR A 228 4.50 6.83 -18.37
C THR A 228 4.27 6.07 -19.67
N ASP A 229 5.17 5.14 -19.97
CA ASP A 229 5.17 4.34 -21.20
C ASP A 229 4.53 2.98 -20.99
N SER A 230 4.06 2.72 -19.77
CA SER A 230 2.84 1.93 -19.65
C SER A 230 1.85 2.77 -20.46
N PRO A 231 1.37 2.33 -21.64
CA PRO A 231 0.32 3.07 -22.29
C PRO A 231 -0.79 3.39 -21.28
N LEU A 232 -1.84 4.02 -21.75
CA LEU A 232 -3.16 3.54 -21.35
C LEU A 232 -3.22 2.04 -21.70
N VAL A 233 -2.41 1.18 -21.03
CA VAL A 233 -2.35 -0.26 -21.17
C VAL A 233 -3.77 -0.59 -20.83
N ASP A 234 -4.48 -1.02 -21.86
CA ASP A 234 -5.71 -1.73 -21.72
C ASP A 234 -5.60 -2.56 -20.43
N PRO A 235 -6.41 -2.34 -19.39
CA PRO A 235 -6.28 -3.04 -18.11
C PRO A 235 -6.23 -4.57 -18.26
N TYR A 236 -6.47 -5.08 -19.47
CA TYR A 236 -6.44 -6.46 -19.92
C TYR A 236 -5.06 -6.97 -20.40
N GLN A 237 -4.00 -6.14 -20.48
CA GLN A 237 -2.64 -6.53 -20.89
C GLN A 237 -1.59 -6.44 -19.74
N TYR A 238 -1.97 -6.82 -18.53
CA TYR A 238 -1.05 -6.85 -17.39
C TYR A 238 -0.20 -8.14 -17.40
N GLN A 239 1.02 -8.09 -17.94
CA GLN A 239 2.06 -9.09 -17.64
C GLN A 239 2.84 -8.61 -16.42
N GLN A 240 2.70 -9.31 -15.29
CA GLN A 240 3.51 -9.06 -14.10
C GLN A 240 4.95 -9.53 -14.38
N GLU A 241 5.86 -8.59 -14.59
CA GLU A 241 7.29 -8.84 -14.45
C GLU A 241 7.61 -9.02 -12.95
N ASN A 242 8.35 -10.08 -12.60
CA ASN A 242 8.73 -10.39 -11.22
C ASN A 242 9.88 -9.50 -10.70
N THR A 243 10.34 -8.50 -11.47
CA THR A 243 11.40 -7.56 -11.08
C THR A 243 11.06 -6.12 -11.50
N LEU A 244 11.31 -5.14 -10.62
CA LEU A 244 11.17 -3.72 -10.97
C LEU A 244 12.45 -3.27 -11.68
N SER A 245 12.50 -3.41 -13.00
CA SER A 245 13.59 -2.81 -13.77
C SER A 245 13.30 -1.34 -14.04
N LEU A 246 13.94 -0.44 -13.27
CA LEU A 246 13.92 1.00 -13.56
C LEU A 246 14.71 1.35 -14.84
N SER A 247 15.46 0.39 -15.38
CA SER A 247 16.38 0.62 -16.48
C SER A 247 15.69 0.71 -17.84
N HIS A 248 14.37 0.45 -17.97
CA HIS A 248 13.65 0.49 -19.25
C HIS A 248 12.30 1.23 -19.12
N GLY A 249 12.11 2.29 -19.91
CA GLY A 249 10.88 3.09 -19.97
C GLY A 249 10.99 4.46 -19.32
N SER A 250 10.05 5.33 -19.63
CA SER A 250 9.95 6.66 -19.05
C SER A 250 9.08 6.59 -17.80
N TRP A 251 9.53 7.26 -16.75
CA TRP A 251 8.94 7.25 -15.43
C TRP A 251 8.48 8.64 -15.03
N THR A 252 7.45 8.67 -14.20
CA THR A 252 6.92 9.88 -13.56
C THR A 252 6.70 9.66 -12.08
N VAL A 253 6.64 10.78 -11.37
CA VAL A 253 6.17 10.86 -9.99
C VAL A 253 4.87 11.65 -10.02
N PRO A 254 3.71 11.02 -9.78
CA PRO A 254 2.42 11.70 -9.79
C PRO A 254 2.36 12.83 -8.76
N GLU A 255 1.69 13.92 -9.12
CA GLU A 255 1.45 15.03 -8.20
C GLU A 255 0.59 14.59 -6.99
N PRO A 256 0.84 15.16 -5.80
CA PRO A 256 0.02 14.92 -4.63
C PRO A 256 -1.41 15.42 -4.84
N ILE A 257 -2.36 14.69 -4.27
CA ILE A 257 -3.77 15.02 -4.30
C ILE A 257 -4.18 15.52 -2.93
N ILE A 258 -4.80 16.70 -2.87
CA ILE A 258 -5.09 17.36 -1.60
C ILE A 258 -6.59 17.45 -1.39
N PHE A 259 -7.06 17.04 -0.21
CA PHE A 259 -8.46 17.13 0.19
C PHE A 259 -8.61 17.80 1.55
N ASP A 260 -9.65 18.63 1.67
CA ASP A 260 -10.21 18.96 2.96
C ASP A 260 -11.30 17.94 3.30
N ILE A 261 -11.08 17.13 4.34
CA ILE A 261 -12.02 16.15 4.88
C ILE A 261 -12.16 16.44 6.37
N MET A 262 -13.40 16.66 6.83
CA MET A 262 -13.70 16.91 8.24
C MET A 262 -12.82 18.02 8.88
N LYS A 263 -12.56 19.10 8.13
CA LYS A 263 -11.70 20.24 8.52
C LYS A 263 -10.20 19.91 8.68
N LYS A 264 -9.76 18.70 8.33
CA LYS A 264 -8.35 18.34 8.17
C LYS A 264 -7.99 18.40 6.69
N ARG A 265 -6.92 19.12 6.37
CA ARG A 265 -6.31 19.10 5.04
C ARG A 265 -5.39 17.89 4.96
N LEU A 266 -5.67 17.01 4.01
CA LEU A 266 -5.04 15.73 3.81
C LEU A 266 -4.36 15.69 2.46
N THR A 267 -3.18 15.08 2.42
CA THR A 267 -2.44 14.85 1.18
C THR A 267 -2.36 13.36 0.93
N PHE A 268 -2.85 12.95 -0.23
CA PHE A 268 -2.81 11.57 -0.73
C PHE A 268 -1.86 11.48 -1.91
N ARG A 269 -1.19 10.33 -2.02
CA ARG A 269 -0.27 10.07 -3.12
C ARG A 269 -0.54 8.73 -3.74
N ARG A 270 -0.46 8.70 -5.07
CA ARG A 270 -0.50 7.47 -5.85
C ARG A 270 0.83 6.74 -5.68
N LEU A 271 0.78 5.54 -5.10
CA LEU A 271 1.95 4.70 -4.91
C LEU A 271 1.85 3.43 -5.76
N ASN A 272 3.01 2.85 -6.08
CA ASN A 272 3.13 1.60 -6.78
C ASN A 272 2.88 0.44 -5.79
N PRO A 273 1.72 -0.22 -5.86
CA PRO A 273 1.34 -1.26 -4.91
C PRO A 273 2.28 -2.47 -4.98
N ALA A 274 2.81 -2.83 -6.16
CA ALA A 274 3.71 -3.95 -6.32
C ALA A 274 4.97 -3.78 -5.43
N VAL A 275 5.56 -2.59 -5.42
CA VAL A 275 6.71 -2.28 -4.56
C VAL A 275 6.32 -2.32 -3.09
N LEU A 276 5.16 -1.76 -2.73
CA LEU A 276 4.68 -1.70 -1.34
C LEU A 276 4.41 -3.07 -0.72
N THR A 277 4.17 -4.13 -1.51
CA THR A 277 3.99 -5.49 -0.97
C THR A 277 5.14 -5.92 -0.04
N ASN A 278 6.37 -5.51 -0.36
CA ASN A 278 7.58 -5.77 0.43
C ASN A 278 7.51 -5.22 1.88
N LEU A 279 6.63 -4.25 2.15
CA LEU A 279 6.43 -3.73 3.50
C LEU A 279 5.86 -4.79 4.44
N GLN A 280 5.28 -5.89 3.95
CA GLN A 280 4.81 -6.96 4.82
C GLN A 280 5.95 -7.80 5.40
N LEU A 281 7.05 -7.96 4.68
CA LEU A 281 8.18 -8.84 5.05
C LEU A 281 9.37 -8.12 5.67
N PHE A 282 9.24 -6.83 5.98
CA PHE A 282 10.40 -6.01 6.34
C PHE A 282 11.16 -6.50 7.59
N LYS A 283 10.46 -7.09 8.58
CA LYS A 283 11.10 -7.66 9.79
C LYS A 283 11.85 -8.95 9.47
N ASP A 284 11.34 -9.77 8.56
CA ASP A 284 12.04 -10.99 8.17
C ASP A 284 13.25 -10.69 7.30
N TYR A 285 13.25 -9.63 6.50
CA TYR A 285 14.51 -9.13 5.89
C TYR A 285 15.58 -8.80 6.93
N GLN A 286 15.21 -8.30 8.13
CA GLN A 286 16.16 -8.07 9.22
C GLN A 286 16.65 -9.39 9.86
N ARG A 287 15.78 -10.40 10.00
CA ARG A 287 16.15 -11.75 10.52
C ARG A 287 17.01 -12.54 9.54
N VAL A 288 16.72 -12.42 8.26
CA VAL A 288 17.39 -13.09 7.13
C VAL A 288 18.78 -12.54 6.92
N ARG A 289 19.02 -11.26 7.24
CA ARG A 289 20.36 -10.66 7.31
C ARG A 289 21.34 -11.39 8.25
N ALA A 290 20.86 -12.28 9.13
CA ALA A 290 21.67 -13.09 10.03
C ALA A 290 22.07 -14.46 9.44
N LYS A 291 21.48 -14.89 8.32
CA LYS A 291 21.94 -16.04 7.51
C LYS A 291 22.70 -15.49 6.29
N ASN A 292 23.36 -16.33 5.48
CA ASN A 292 24.39 -15.90 4.52
C ASN A 292 24.13 -16.46 3.10
N GLY A 293 23.20 -15.84 2.36
CA GLY A 293 22.77 -16.19 1.00
C GLY A 293 22.97 -15.07 -0.02
N GLN A 294 22.97 -15.41 -1.31
CA GLN A 294 23.09 -14.44 -2.42
C GLN A 294 21.87 -13.52 -2.52
N ILE A 295 20.67 -14.09 -2.44
CA ILE A 295 19.39 -13.38 -2.47
C ILE A 295 19.26 -12.38 -1.31
N GLU A 296 19.82 -12.73 -0.14
CA GLU A 296 19.82 -11.87 1.05
C GLU A 296 20.71 -10.63 0.85
N ARG A 297 21.86 -10.81 0.17
CA ARG A 297 22.72 -9.69 -0.24
C ARG A 297 21.99 -8.77 -1.21
N GLU A 298 21.23 -9.31 -2.16
CA GLU A 298 20.44 -8.52 -3.11
C GLU A 298 19.35 -7.70 -2.39
N ILE A 299 18.58 -8.30 -1.48
CA ILE A 299 17.60 -7.58 -0.66
C ILE A 299 18.28 -6.52 0.20
N SER A 300 19.35 -6.87 0.93
CA SER A 300 20.06 -5.95 1.81
C SER A 300 20.64 -4.77 1.02
N ASN A 301 21.11 -5.00 -0.20
CA ASN A 301 21.59 -3.95 -1.10
C ASN A 301 20.42 -3.06 -1.54
N SER A 302 19.27 -3.61 -1.92
CA SER A 302 18.07 -2.83 -2.29
C SER A 302 17.53 -1.97 -1.14
N LEU A 303 17.45 -2.53 0.07
CA LEU A 303 16.97 -1.81 1.26
C LEU A 303 17.96 -0.75 1.74
N SER A 304 19.25 -0.91 1.42
CA SER A 304 20.30 0.05 1.77
C SER A 304 20.60 1.05 0.64
N ALA A 305 20.02 0.85 -0.55
CA ALA A 305 20.24 1.69 -1.72
C ALA A 305 19.65 3.09 -1.51
N SER A 306 20.37 4.11 -1.96
CA SER A 306 19.81 5.44 -2.10
C SER A 306 18.71 5.42 -3.15
N THR A 307 17.56 6.02 -2.84
CA THR A 307 16.51 6.21 -3.83
C THR A 307 17.02 7.14 -4.94
N PRO A 308 16.98 6.71 -6.21
CA PRO A 308 17.44 7.54 -7.33
C PRO A 308 16.55 8.78 -7.49
N SER A 309 17.08 9.84 -8.13
CA SER A 309 16.25 10.97 -8.57
C SER A 309 15.42 10.55 -9.79
N LEU A 310 14.35 11.31 -10.09
CA LEU A 310 13.55 11.05 -11.30
C LEU A 310 14.40 11.24 -12.58
N GLU A 311 15.34 12.17 -12.55
CA GLU A 311 16.30 12.39 -13.64
C GLU A 311 17.21 11.17 -13.82
N ASP A 312 17.77 10.62 -12.73
CA ASP A 312 18.63 9.43 -12.80
C ASP A 312 17.90 8.22 -13.40
N VAL A 313 16.65 8.00 -12.97
CA VAL A 313 15.80 6.92 -13.49
C VAL A 313 15.57 7.08 -14.99
N ASN A 314 15.20 8.28 -15.43
CA ASN A 314 14.92 8.56 -16.85
C ASN A 314 16.18 8.69 -17.72
N ILE A 315 17.37 8.89 -17.14
CA ILE A 315 18.64 8.85 -17.87
C ILE A 315 19.09 7.40 -18.07
N SER A 316 18.89 6.54 -17.06
CA SER A 316 19.25 5.11 -17.12
C SER A 316 18.39 4.30 -18.10
N SER A 317 17.26 4.85 -18.54
CA SER A 317 16.32 4.21 -19.46
C SER A 317 16.61 4.37 -20.95
N PHE A 318 17.65 5.12 -21.32
CA PHE A 318 18.09 5.26 -22.70
C PHE A 318 19.24 4.30 -23.01
N PRO A 319 19.06 3.30 -23.88
CA PRO A 319 20.07 2.28 -24.14
C PRO A 319 21.33 2.80 -24.85
N PHE A 320 21.35 4.06 -25.31
CA PHE A 320 22.47 4.63 -26.05
C PHE A 320 22.66 6.12 -25.77
N ARG A 321 23.34 6.45 -24.67
CA ARG A 321 24.03 7.75 -24.57
C ARG A 321 25.45 7.56 -24.08
N LYS A 322 26.38 7.61 -25.03
CA LYS A 322 27.82 7.65 -24.75
C LYS A 322 28.16 9.06 -24.25
N ILE A 323 28.01 9.32 -22.96
CA ILE A 323 28.55 10.53 -22.31
C ILE A 323 29.89 10.14 -21.70
N GLY A 324 30.96 10.30 -22.48
CA GLY A 324 32.32 9.92 -22.05
C GLY A 324 32.60 8.41 -22.05
N SER A 325 33.78 8.03 -21.56
CA SER A 325 34.39 6.69 -21.65
C SER A 325 33.86 5.67 -20.63
N LYS A 326 32.74 5.91 -19.95
CA LYS A 326 32.17 4.95 -18.99
C LYS A 326 30.92 4.28 -19.58
N MET A 327 31.00 2.97 -19.80
CA MET A 327 29.81 2.13 -19.97
C MET A 327 28.96 2.24 -18.70
N GLN A 328 27.73 2.75 -18.82
CA GLN A 328 26.75 2.68 -17.73
C GLN A 328 26.06 1.31 -17.78
N THR A 329 26.32 0.51 -16.76
CA THR A 329 25.57 -0.72 -16.47
C THR A 329 24.14 -0.37 -16.08
N SER A 330 23.15 -1.10 -16.59
CA SER A 330 21.77 -1.02 -16.11
C SER A 330 21.77 -1.19 -14.59
N THR A 331 21.17 -0.23 -13.86
CA THR A 331 21.04 -0.36 -12.41
C THR A 331 19.75 -1.11 -12.15
N GLU A 332 19.84 -2.43 -11.98
CA GLU A 332 18.73 -3.26 -11.53
C GLU A 332 18.59 -3.14 -10.02
N TYR A 333 17.38 -2.86 -9.54
CA TYR A 333 17.06 -2.82 -8.12
C TYR A 333 16.17 -4.03 -7.81
N PRO A 334 16.70 -5.11 -7.22
CA PRO A 334 15.91 -6.29 -6.94
C PRO A 334 14.91 -6.00 -5.81
N PHE A 335 13.66 -5.72 -6.18
CA PHE A 335 12.51 -5.77 -5.27
C PHE A 335 11.77 -7.08 -5.49
N LEU A 336 11.22 -7.63 -4.41
CA LEU A 336 10.47 -8.88 -4.44
C LEU A 336 9.00 -8.56 -4.56
N PHE A 337 8.38 -8.92 -5.66
CA PHE A 337 6.94 -8.76 -5.80
C PHE A 337 6.23 -9.94 -5.16
N LEU A 338 5.71 -9.74 -3.96
CA LEU A 338 5.02 -10.79 -3.22
C LEU A 338 3.64 -11.01 -3.81
N LYS A 339 3.30 -12.27 -4.08
CA LYS A 339 1.94 -12.67 -4.52
C LYS A 339 1.21 -13.32 -3.34
N PHE A 340 -0.07 -13.64 -3.51
CA PHE A 340 -0.74 -14.58 -2.60
C PHE A 340 -0.30 -16.00 -2.95
N ASN A 341 -0.11 -16.83 -1.92
CA ASN A 341 0.76 -18.01 -1.87
C ASN A 341 2.12 -17.72 -1.22
N LEU A 342 2.08 -17.17 0.00
CA LEU A 342 3.28 -16.99 0.81
C LEU A 342 4.07 -18.28 0.92
N GLU A 343 3.46 -19.47 1.03
CA GLU A 343 4.23 -20.71 1.17
C GLU A 343 5.14 -20.99 -0.05
N GLU A 344 4.69 -20.73 -1.28
CA GLU A 344 5.53 -20.83 -2.48
C GLU A 344 6.58 -19.71 -2.55
N ASP A 345 6.22 -18.47 -2.22
CA ASP A 345 7.15 -17.35 -2.19
C ASP A 345 8.22 -17.53 -1.08
N TYR A 346 7.82 -17.99 0.12
CA TYR A 346 8.63 -18.19 1.33
C TYR A 346 9.46 -19.47 1.22
N SER A 347 8.95 -20.55 0.63
CA SER A 347 9.73 -21.78 0.38
C SER A 347 10.76 -21.56 -0.73
N ASN A 348 10.41 -20.84 -1.80
CA ASN A 348 11.39 -20.45 -2.82
C ASN A 348 12.44 -19.45 -2.27
N PHE A 349 12.10 -18.66 -1.24
CA PHE A 349 13.00 -17.65 -0.65
C PHE A 349 13.86 -18.13 0.52
N PHE A 350 13.28 -18.91 1.43
CA PHE A 350 13.89 -19.30 2.71
C PHE A 350 14.09 -20.82 2.81
N GLY A 351 13.49 -21.59 1.89
CA GLY A 351 13.64 -23.03 1.77
C GLY A 351 14.71 -23.42 0.74
N GLN A 352 15.96 -23.03 1.01
CA GLN A 352 17.10 -23.86 0.59
C GLN A 352 17.88 -24.19 1.86
N GLU A 353 17.56 -25.35 2.45
CA GLU A 353 18.51 -26.05 3.31
C GLU A 353 19.50 -26.86 2.46
#